data_AF-H1LXZ4-F1
#
_entry.id   AF-H1LXZ4-F1
#
_cell.length_a   1.000
_cell.length_b   1.000
_cell.length_c   1.000
_cell.angle_alpha   90.00
_cell.angle_beta   90.00
_cell.angle_gamma   90.00
#
_symmetry.space_group_name_H-M   'P 1'
#
loop_
_entity.id
_entity.type
_entity.pdbx_description
1 polymer ?
#
loop_
_entity_poly.entity_id
_entity_poly.type
_entity_poly.pdbx_seq_one_letter_code
_entity_poly.pdbx_strand_id
1 'polypeptide(L)'
;MKDSGIYYSLGALLYTAADNTNIIDDIIFEKFNIPFSLAFSFDTTSNDAEADKAENVLVKTLDKLFVAKKERNFYIPKLFIRVLSTAHIPHLYKKFGSLLDLITGFILPDFSVSNADVYIYEMQRINSVLSTPVYILPELDGIALLDLKSRYIDLYSIKERLATYEDYVLNLLVSTGSVLNSFCVRRRVDENIYQSSPVASLLADIVTVFATDYILCAPAFEYYAGIGWEEGLLKEIEFDKMNGFVGKTVVHPKQISIVNDAYKVSSIDYDDAQSVLDDKKIYQVCANVNDTRINEPKIHYSWAVQVIFLAKYFGVKKY
;
A
#
# COMPACT_ATOMS: atom_id res chain seq x y z
N MET A 1 3.14 -11.43 12.39
CA MET A 1 2.04 -10.51 12.02
C MET A 1 2.32 -9.13 12.58
N LYS A 2 2.21 -8.10 11.73
CA LYS A 2 2.42 -6.70 12.11
C LYS A 2 1.46 -6.28 13.23
N ASP A 3 2.00 -5.71 14.30
CA ASP A 3 1.30 -5.44 15.57
C ASP A 3 1.13 -3.93 15.86
N SER A 4 1.38 -3.09 14.86
CA SER A 4 1.27 -1.63 14.97
C SER A 4 0.35 -1.04 13.92
N GLY A 5 -0.37 0.01 14.30
CA GLY A 5 -1.31 0.70 13.42
C GLY A 5 -0.68 1.33 12.18
N ILE A 6 0.65 1.55 12.16
CA ILE A 6 1.32 2.14 10.99
C ILE A 6 1.19 1.25 9.74
N TYR A 7 1.33 -0.07 9.89
CA TYR A 7 1.25 -1.05 8.81
C TYR A 7 -0.15 -1.15 8.17
N TYR A 8 -1.19 -0.81 8.93
CA TYR A 8 -2.58 -0.80 8.46
C TYR A 8 -3.04 0.58 7.95
N SER A 9 -2.13 1.55 7.91
CA SER A 9 -2.45 2.96 7.66
C SER A 9 -1.95 3.48 6.31
N LEU A 10 -1.61 2.58 5.37
CA LEU A 10 -1.28 2.96 4.00
C LEU A 10 -2.52 3.49 3.25
N GLY A 11 -3.68 2.84 3.43
CA GLY A 11 -4.94 3.32 2.89
C GLY A 11 -5.05 3.27 1.37
N ALA A 12 -5.69 4.30 0.81
CA ALA A 12 -5.61 4.59 -0.62
C ALA A 12 -4.22 5.17 -0.95
N LEU A 13 -3.40 4.42 -1.69
CA LEU A 13 -2.08 4.86 -2.14
C LEU A 13 -2.19 5.51 -3.51
N LEU A 14 -2.23 6.84 -3.55
CA LEU A 14 -2.34 7.62 -4.79
C LEU A 14 -0.97 7.82 -5.43
N TYR A 15 -0.84 7.48 -6.71
CA TYR A 15 0.36 7.79 -7.48
C TYR A 15 0.22 9.14 -8.20
N THR A 16 1.30 9.89 -8.25
CA THR A 16 1.40 11.12 -9.04
C THR A 16 2.79 11.25 -9.63
N ALA A 17 2.92 11.94 -10.77
CA ALA A 17 4.22 12.22 -11.36
C ALA A 17 5.03 13.15 -10.45
N ALA A 18 6.34 12.91 -10.34
CA ALA A 18 7.24 13.70 -9.48
C ALA A 18 7.34 15.17 -9.90
N ASP A 19 7.01 15.50 -11.15
CA ASP A 19 6.97 16.86 -11.68
C ASP A 19 5.60 17.54 -11.56
N ASN A 20 4.61 16.88 -10.94
CA ASN A 20 3.29 17.48 -10.68
C ASN A 20 3.37 18.50 -9.54
N THR A 21 3.41 19.78 -9.92
CA THR A 21 3.48 20.90 -8.96
C THR A 21 2.15 21.23 -8.29
N ASN A 22 1.01 20.85 -8.89
CA ASN A 22 -0.32 21.21 -8.38
C ASN A 22 -0.75 20.36 -7.18
N ILE A 23 -0.21 19.15 -7.03
CA ILE A 23 -0.64 18.19 -6.00
C ILE A 23 -0.47 18.75 -4.57
N ILE A 24 0.59 19.55 -4.34
CA ILE A 24 0.83 20.15 -3.02
C ILE A 24 -0.15 21.26 -2.72
N ASP A 25 -0.54 22.06 -3.71
CA ASP A 25 -1.61 23.04 -3.51
C ASP A 25 -2.93 22.34 -3.17
N ASP A 26 -3.26 21.26 -3.89
CA ASP A 26 -4.47 20.49 -3.59
C ASP A 26 -4.44 19.86 -2.18
N ILE A 27 -3.26 19.46 -1.68
CA ILE A 27 -3.08 19.01 -0.29
C ILE A 27 -3.24 20.17 0.71
N ILE A 28 -2.57 21.31 0.49
CA ILE A 28 -2.62 22.48 1.39
C ILE A 28 -4.05 23.03 1.49
N PHE A 29 -4.81 22.99 0.39
CA PHE A 29 -6.21 23.41 0.33
C PHE A 29 -7.20 22.27 0.63
N GLU A 30 -6.72 21.10 1.05
CA GLU A 30 -7.52 19.94 1.48
C GLU A 30 -8.61 19.55 0.47
N LYS A 31 -8.27 19.54 -0.82
CA LYS A 31 -9.21 19.22 -1.92
C LYS A 31 -9.49 17.73 -2.08
N PHE A 32 -8.76 16.88 -1.36
CA PHE A 32 -8.92 15.42 -1.42
C PHE A 32 -9.63 14.89 -0.19
N ASN A 33 -10.37 13.80 -0.37
CA ASN A 33 -10.88 13.04 0.76
C ASN A 33 -9.71 12.46 1.58
N ILE A 34 -9.86 12.44 2.90
CA ILE A 34 -8.86 11.90 3.84
C ILE A 34 -9.40 10.67 4.54
N PRO A 35 -8.54 9.75 5.03
CA PRO A 35 -7.08 9.72 4.87
C PRO A 35 -6.64 9.10 3.53
N PHE A 36 -5.41 9.36 3.12
CA PHE A 36 -4.74 8.70 1.98
C PHE A 36 -3.22 8.81 2.11
N SER A 37 -2.50 8.04 1.28
CA SER A 37 -1.05 8.14 1.10
C SER A 37 -0.72 8.59 -0.32
N LEU A 38 0.41 9.27 -0.51
CA LEU A 38 0.84 9.80 -1.80
C LEU A 38 2.20 9.25 -2.19
N ALA A 39 2.33 8.76 -3.41
CA ALA A 39 3.56 8.31 -4.02
C ALA A 39 3.94 9.20 -5.21
N PHE A 40 5.14 9.79 -5.17
CA PHE A 40 5.73 10.47 -6.32
C PHE A 40 6.49 9.44 -7.17
N SER A 41 6.12 9.33 -8.45
CA SER A 41 6.72 8.41 -9.41
C SER A 41 7.50 9.16 -10.49
N PHE A 42 8.58 8.53 -10.95
CA PHE A 42 9.43 9.02 -12.04
C PHE A 42 9.25 8.20 -13.33
N ASP A 43 8.28 7.28 -13.36
CA ASP A 43 7.99 6.38 -14.49
C ASP A 43 7.62 7.08 -15.80
N THR A 44 7.21 8.35 -15.76
CA THR A 44 6.94 9.16 -16.95
C THR A 44 8.19 9.72 -17.61
N THR A 45 9.36 9.61 -16.97
CA THR A 45 10.62 10.16 -17.47
C THR A 45 11.26 9.21 -18.49
N SER A 46 11.71 9.74 -19.62
CA SER A 46 12.25 8.94 -20.72
C SER A 46 13.77 8.77 -20.68
N ASN A 47 14.46 9.60 -19.91
CA ASN A 47 15.92 9.63 -19.81
C ASN A 47 16.39 10.30 -18.50
N ASP A 48 17.67 10.14 -18.18
CA ASP A 48 18.28 10.66 -16.95
C ASP A 48 18.15 12.19 -16.81
N ALA A 49 18.16 12.95 -17.91
CA ALA A 49 18.02 14.40 -17.85
C ALA A 49 16.59 14.84 -17.52
N GLU A 50 15.58 14.06 -17.93
CA GLU A 50 14.19 14.27 -17.51
C GLU A 50 13.97 13.84 -16.07
N ALA A 51 14.58 12.74 -15.64
CA ALA A 51 14.58 12.32 -14.23
C ALA A 51 15.18 13.42 -13.33
N ASP A 52 16.37 13.94 -13.65
CA ASP A 52 16.99 15.01 -12.87
C ASP A 52 16.14 16.28 -12.80
N LYS A 53 15.47 16.65 -13.90
CA LYS A 53 14.50 17.76 -13.93
C LYS A 53 13.31 17.49 -13.00
N ALA A 54 12.71 16.31 -13.08
CA ALA A 54 11.58 15.93 -12.22
C ALA A 54 11.99 15.93 -10.75
N GLU A 55 13.19 15.46 -10.42
CA GLU A 55 13.73 15.51 -9.05
C GLU A 55 13.87 16.96 -8.55
N ASN A 56 14.38 17.87 -9.40
CA ASN A 56 14.50 19.30 -9.06
C ASN A 56 13.13 19.96 -8.84
N VAL A 57 12.12 19.55 -9.61
CA VAL A 57 10.73 19.98 -9.41
C VAL A 57 10.19 19.42 -8.09
N LEU A 58 10.42 18.14 -7.80
CA LEU A 58 9.97 17.51 -6.56
C LEU A 58 10.61 18.16 -5.33
N VAL A 59 11.90 18.48 -5.35
CA VAL A 59 12.59 19.21 -4.27
C VAL A 59 11.89 20.54 -3.97
N LYS A 60 11.60 21.35 -5.00
CA LYS A 60 10.88 22.63 -4.84
C LYS A 60 9.46 22.43 -4.31
N THR A 61 8.81 21.37 -4.77
CA THR A 61 7.44 21.01 -4.39
C THR A 61 7.35 20.59 -2.92
N LEU A 62 8.32 19.80 -2.43
CA LEU A 62 8.44 19.41 -1.03
C LEU A 62 8.87 20.57 -0.14
N ASP A 63 9.73 21.47 -0.61
CA ASP A 63 10.11 22.68 0.14
C ASP A 63 8.89 23.59 0.38
N LYS A 64 8.05 23.77 -0.65
CA LYS A 64 6.75 24.46 -0.50
C LYS A 64 5.86 23.82 0.57
N LEU A 65 5.78 22.49 0.58
CA LEU A 65 5.03 21.76 1.62
C LEU A 65 5.65 21.95 3.02
N PHE A 66 6.98 21.92 3.11
CA PHE A 66 7.71 22.11 4.37
C PHE A 66 7.44 23.49 4.98
N VAL A 67 7.45 24.53 4.15
CA VAL A 67 7.13 25.90 4.57
C VAL A 67 5.67 25.99 5.02
N ALA A 68 4.73 25.50 4.20
CA ALA A 68 3.31 25.56 4.51
C ALA A 68 2.96 24.83 5.83
N LYS A 69 3.59 23.69 6.11
CA LYS A 69 3.42 22.93 7.38
C LYS A 69 3.78 23.74 8.62
N LYS A 70 4.72 24.71 8.52
CA LYS A 70 5.11 25.59 9.64
C LYS A 70 4.10 26.71 9.87
N GLU A 71 3.38 27.13 8.84
CA GLU A 71 2.48 28.28 8.88
C GLU A 71 1.04 27.88 9.22
N ARG A 72 0.60 26.68 8.81
CA ARG A 72 -0.77 26.22 8.98
C ARG A 72 -0.82 24.72 9.32
N ASN A 73 -1.83 24.35 10.11
CA ASN A 73 -2.22 22.95 10.32
C ASN A 73 -3.19 22.49 9.21
N PHE A 74 -2.85 21.40 8.53
CA PHE A 74 -3.68 20.71 7.54
C PHE A 74 -3.26 19.23 7.49
N TYR A 75 -4.07 18.39 6.87
CA TYR A 75 -3.72 16.97 6.68
C TYR A 75 -2.52 16.80 5.73
N ILE A 76 -1.46 16.14 6.20
CA ILE A 76 -0.32 15.74 5.35
C ILE A 76 -0.37 14.21 5.20
N PRO A 77 -0.54 13.69 3.96
CA PRO A 77 -0.53 12.26 3.73
C PRO A 77 0.87 11.68 4.00
N LYS A 78 0.96 10.35 4.21
CA LYS A 78 2.25 9.67 4.14
C LYS A 78 2.82 9.86 2.73
N LEU A 79 4.07 10.30 2.65
CA LEU A 79 4.74 10.59 1.38
C LEU A 79 5.71 9.48 1.05
N PHE A 80 5.59 8.95 -0.16
CA PHE A 80 6.45 7.92 -0.70
C PHE A 80 7.11 8.40 -1.98
N ILE A 81 8.29 7.88 -2.27
CA ILE A 81 8.95 8.07 -3.56
C ILE A 81 9.13 6.70 -4.21
N ARG A 82 8.51 6.50 -5.38
CA ARG A 82 8.79 5.34 -6.22
C ARG A 82 10.03 5.61 -7.03
N VAL A 83 11.10 4.90 -6.70
CA VAL A 83 12.40 5.10 -7.36
C VAL A 83 12.41 4.50 -8.77
N LEU A 84 13.35 4.91 -9.63
CA LEU A 84 13.54 4.32 -10.96
C LEU A 84 14.33 3.00 -10.92
N SER A 85 15.26 2.90 -9.96
CA SER A 85 16.18 1.79 -9.83
C SER A 85 16.84 1.77 -8.45
N THR A 86 17.62 0.74 -8.17
CA THR A 86 18.46 0.64 -6.97
C THR A 86 19.45 1.81 -6.85
N ALA A 87 20.01 2.27 -7.98
CA ALA A 87 20.97 3.38 -8.00
C ALA A 87 20.34 4.76 -7.79
N HIS A 88 19.03 4.89 -8.00
CA HIS A 88 18.30 6.14 -7.79
C HIS A 88 18.18 6.50 -6.29
N ILE A 89 18.11 5.49 -5.42
CA ILE A 89 18.04 5.64 -3.96
C ILE A 89 19.20 6.51 -3.41
N PRO A 90 20.49 6.17 -3.63
CA PRO A 90 21.60 7.03 -3.21
C PRO A 90 21.56 8.44 -3.80
N HIS A 91 21.08 8.58 -5.03
CA HIS A 91 21.01 9.87 -5.73
C HIS A 91 20.02 10.81 -5.04
N LEU A 92 18.78 10.34 -4.85
CA LEU A 92 17.74 11.06 -4.12
C LEU A 92 18.19 11.42 -2.71
N TYR A 93 18.82 10.48 -2.00
CA TYR A 93 19.31 10.74 -0.65
C TYR A 93 20.24 11.96 -0.58
N LYS A 94 21.24 12.01 -1.47
CA LYS A 94 22.19 13.14 -1.53
C LYS A 94 21.52 14.46 -1.92
N LYS A 95 20.53 14.39 -2.81
CA LYS A 95 19.89 15.59 -3.38
C LYS A 95 18.81 16.20 -2.48
N PHE A 96 18.05 15.37 -1.76
CA PHE A 96 16.91 15.82 -0.96
C PHE A 96 17.34 16.34 0.42
N GLY A 97 18.45 15.84 0.97
CA GLY A 97 18.99 16.30 2.25
C GLY A 97 17.93 16.29 3.36
N SER A 98 17.72 17.43 4.02
CA SER A 98 16.73 17.58 5.11
C SER A 98 15.27 17.38 4.67
N LEU A 99 14.95 17.44 3.37
CA LEU A 99 13.57 17.19 2.91
C LEU A 99 13.16 15.73 3.09
N LEU A 100 14.12 14.82 3.29
CA LEU A 100 13.84 13.41 3.59
C LEU A 100 13.05 13.23 4.89
N ASP A 101 13.11 14.18 5.83
CA ASP A 101 12.32 14.15 7.06
C ASP A 101 10.80 14.21 6.80
N LEU A 102 10.38 14.64 5.60
CA LEU A 102 8.98 14.58 5.16
C LEU A 102 8.60 13.24 4.54
N ILE A 103 9.57 12.46 4.08
CA ILE A 103 9.35 11.22 3.34
C ILE A 103 9.13 10.08 4.33
N THR A 104 8.00 9.40 4.19
CA THR A 104 7.67 8.23 5.01
C THR A 104 8.40 6.98 4.52
N GLY A 105 8.64 6.85 3.21
CA GLY A 105 9.33 5.69 2.67
C GLY A 105 9.58 5.72 1.17
N PHE A 106 10.14 4.63 0.67
CA PHE A 106 10.42 4.42 -0.75
C PHE A 106 9.66 3.21 -1.28
N ILE A 107 9.08 3.36 -2.47
CA ILE A 107 8.53 2.23 -3.23
C ILE A 107 9.64 1.68 -4.11
N LEU A 108 9.88 0.37 -3.99
CA LEU A 108 10.95 -0.34 -4.68
C LEU A 108 10.33 -1.10 -5.85
N PRO A 109 10.41 -0.57 -7.10
CA PRO A 109 9.74 -1.17 -8.24
C PRO A 109 10.41 -2.48 -8.66
N ASP A 110 9.61 -3.32 -9.32
CA ASP A 110 10.04 -4.58 -9.94
C ASP A 110 10.85 -5.46 -8.98
N PHE A 111 10.42 -5.50 -7.71
CA PHE A 111 11.12 -6.19 -6.63
C PHE A 111 11.11 -7.70 -6.88
N SER A 112 12.29 -8.27 -7.06
CA SER A 112 12.51 -9.67 -7.43
C SER A 112 13.78 -10.22 -6.78
N VAL A 113 14.01 -11.53 -6.91
CA VAL A 113 15.24 -12.18 -6.42
C VAL A 113 16.51 -11.51 -6.98
N SER A 114 16.46 -10.98 -8.20
CA SER A 114 17.61 -10.39 -8.89
C SER A 114 18.11 -9.06 -8.30
N ASN A 115 17.23 -8.29 -7.65
CA ASN A 115 17.51 -6.94 -7.18
C ASN A 115 17.23 -6.71 -5.69
N ALA A 116 16.56 -7.65 -5.02
CA ALA A 116 16.16 -7.54 -3.62
C ALA A 116 17.34 -7.25 -2.68
N ASP A 117 18.46 -7.97 -2.84
CA ASP A 117 19.63 -7.80 -1.97
C ASP A 117 20.24 -6.39 -2.12
N VAL A 118 20.27 -5.86 -3.34
CA VAL A 118 20.81 -4.51 -3.62
C VAL A 118 19.88 -3.43 -3.04
N TYR A 119 18.56 -3.59 -3.22
CA TYR A 119 17.59 -2.67 -2.65
C TYR A 119 17.67 -2.62 -1.12
N ILE A 120 17.70 -3.79 -0.47
CA ILE A 120 17.77 -3.88 0.99
C ILE A 120 19.07 -3.25 1.49
N TYR A 121 20.19 -3.54 0.83
CA TYR A 121 21.49 -2.96 1.19
C TYR A 121 21.49 -1.42 1.11
N GLU A 122 20.98 -0.82 0.03
CA GLU A 122 20.93 0.63 -0.09
C GLU A 122 20.02 1.28 0.95
N MET A 123 18.89 0.63 1.27
CA MET A 123 17.96 1.12 2.28
C MET A 123 18.53 1.00 3.70
N GLN A 124 19.22 -0.09 4.02
CA GLN A 124 19.96 -0.23 5.28
C GLN A 124 21.01 0.88 5.44
N ARG A 125 21.75 1.17 4.36
CA ARG A 125 22.75 2.24 4.35
C ARG A 125 22.15 3.61 4.63
N ILE A 126 21.01 3.93 4.02
CA ILE A 126 20.30 5.19 4.27
C ILE A 126 19.74 5.25 5.70
N ASN A 127 19.06 4.21 6.18
CA ASN A 127 18.51 4.22 7.53
C ASN A 127 19.57 4.23 8.63
N SER A 128 20.81 3.79 8.34
CA SER A 128 21.92 3.88 9.29
C SER A 128 22.38 5.31 9.59
N VAL A 129 22.05 6.28 8.72
CA VAL A 129 22.48 7.68 8.85
C VAL A 129 21.33 8.67 9.09
N LEU A 130 20.08 8.26 8.85
CA LEU A 130 18.91 9.11 9.10
C LEU A 130 18.55 9.14 10.58
N SER A 131 18.08 10.31 11.04
CA SER A 131 17.56 10.49 12.41
C SER A 131 16.18 9.85 12.59
N THR A 132 15.37 9.88 11.52
CA THR A 132 14.06 9.24 11.45
C THR A 132 14.11 8.14 10.40
N PRO A 133 13.80 6.88 10.74
CA PRO A 133 13.85 5.80 9.78
C PRO A 133 12.77 5.99 8.71
N VAL A 134 13.13 5.67 7.46
CA VAL A 134 12.19 5.57 6.35
C VAL A 134 11.83 4.12 6.09
N TYR A 135 10.59 3.89 5.69
CA TYR A 135 10.09 2.54 5.37
C TYR A 135 10.29 2.19 3.90
N ILE A 136 10.12 0.91 3.59
CA ILE A 136 10.08 0.41 2.21
C ILE A 136 8.73 -0.20 1.87
N LEU A 137 8.33 0.00 0.63
CA LEU A 137 7.17 -0.63 0.01
C LEU A 137 7.67 -1.41 -1.23
N PRO A 138 8.12 -2.67 -1.05
CA PRO A 138 8.49 -3.52 -2.18
C PRO A 138 7.28 -3.74 -3.10
N GLU A 139 7.42 -3.37 -4.37
CA GLU A 139 6.42 -3.61 -5.41
C GLU A 139 6.85 -4.85 -6.18
N LEU A 140 6.21 -5.99 -5.88
CA LEU A 140 6.61 -7.29 -6.41
C LEU A 140 6.52 -7.31 -7.95
N ASP A 141 7.57 -7.82 -8.60
CA ASP A 141 7.58 -8.01 -10.05
C ASP A 141 6.66 -9.19 -10.43
N GLY A 142 5.46 -8.86 -10.90
CA GLY A 142 4.51 -9.85 -11.37
C GLY A 142 5.02 -10.68 -12.55
N ILE A 143 5.87 -10.13 -13.43
CA ILE A 143 6.43 -10.84 -14.59
C ILE A 143 7.44 -11.88 -14.14
N ALA A 144 8.35 -11.53 -13.23
CA ALA A 144 9.31 -12.48 -12.66
C ALA A 144 8.62 -13.68 -12.00
N LEU A 145 7.40 -13.49 -11.48
CA LEU A 145 6.60 -14.52 -10.81
C LEU A 145 5.66 -15.29 -11.75
N LEU A 146 5.67 -15.03 -13.06
CA LEU A 146 4.81 -15.75 -14.02
C LEU A 146 5.30 -17.16 -14.32
N ASP A 147 6.60 -17.44 -14.27
CA ASP A 147 7.12 -18.79 -14.54
C ASP A 147 6.73 -19.75 -13.41
N LEU A 148 5.78 -20.64 -13.69
CA LEU A 148 5.29 -21.64 -12.74
C LEU A 148 6.38 -22.59 -12.24
N LYS A 149 7.48 -22.76 -13.00
CA LYS A 149 8.59 -23.63 -12.58
C LYS A 149 9.37 -23.03 -11.41
N SER A 150 9.53 -21.70 -11.40
CA SER A 150 10.33 -21.00 -10.38
C SER A 150 9.49 -20.23 -9.36
N ARG A 151 8.22 -19.90 -9.65
CA ARG A 151 7.34 -19.03 -8.84
C ARG A 151 7.46 -19.28 -7.34
N TYR A 152 7.27 -20.51 -6.88
CA TYR A 152 7.30 -20.82 -5.45
C TYR A 152 8.70 -20.58 -4.85
N ILE A 153 9.75 -20.97 -5.57
CA ILE A 153 11.14 -20.77 -5.14
C ILE A 153 11.42 -19.27 -5.04
N ASP A 154 10.98 -18.49 -6.03
CA ASP A 154 11.19 -17.04 -6.08
C ASP A 154 10.42 -16.32 -4.98
N LEU A 155 9.16 -16.69 -4.72
CA LEU A 155 8.34 -16.13 -3.64
C LEU A 155 8.99 -16.34 -2.27
N TYR A 156 9.43 -17.56 -1.96
CA TYR A 156 10.12 -17.84 -0.69
C TYR A 156 11.50 -17.18 -0.61
N SER A 157 12.24 -17.14 -1.73
CA SER A 157 13.52 -16.43 -1.82
C SER A 157 13.39 -14.93 -1.55
N ILE A 158 12.30 -14.31 -2.03
CA ILE A 158 11.96 -12.91 -1.74
C ILE A 158 11.61 -12.76 -0.25
N LYS A 159 10.79 -13.66 0.29
CA LYS A 159 10.37 -13.64 1.71
C LYS A 159 11.55 -13.72 2.68
N GLU A 160 12.50 -14.62 2.42
CA GLU A 160 13.72 -14.78 3.22
C GLU A 160 14.57 -13.51 3.23
N ARG A 161 14.69 -12.84 2.08
CA ARG A 161 15.42 -11.56 1.99
C ARG A 161 14.70 -10.46 2.76
N LEU A 162 13.39 -10.32 2.58
CA LEU A 162 12.58 -9.33 3.28
C LEU A 162 12.62 -9.52 4.81
N ALA A 163 12.72 -10.77 5.29
CA ALA A 163 12.83 -11.06 6.72
C ALA A 163 14.07 -10.42 7.38
N THR A 164 15.14 -10.18 6.61
CA THR A 164 16.35 -9.48 7.12
C THR A 164 16.13 -7.99 7.39
N TYR A 165 15.00 -7.44 6.93
CA TYR A 165 14.67 -6.02 7.01
C TYR A 165 13.19 -5.78 7.37
N GLU A 166 12.58 -6.75 8.05
CA GLU A 166 11.14 -6.87 8.25
C GLU A 166 10.52 -5.62 8.90
N ASP A 167 11.16 -5.05 9.92
CA ASP A 167 10.62 -3.91 10.69
C ASP A 167 10.34 -2.68 9.82
N TYR A 168 11.13 -2.49 8.76
CA TYR A 168 11.03 -1.37 7.83
C TYR A 168 10.17 -1.68 6.60
N VAL A 169 9.72 -2.93 6.40
CA VAL A 169 8.74 -3.27 5.37
C VAL A 169 7.35 -2.82 5.84
N LEU A 170 6.85 -1.72 5.27
CA LEU A 170 5.55 -1.19 5.65
C LEU A 170 4.44 -2.05 5.04
N ASN A 171 4.39 -2.11 3.70
CA ASN A 171 3.46 -2.95 2.95
C ASN A 171 4.17 -3.55 1.74
N LEU A 172 3.76 -4.73 1.31
CA LEU A 172 4.10 -5.22 -0.03
C LEU A 172 3.03 -4.76 -1.01
N LEU A 173 3.47 -4.24 -2.14
CA LEU A 173 2.60 -3.84 -3.25
C LEU A 173 2.64 -4.93 -4.31
N VAL A 174 1.51 -5.10 -5.00
CA VAL A 174 1.42 -6.00 -6.15
C VAL A 174 1.00 -5.20 -7.37
N SER A 175 1.78 -5.28 -8.44
CA SER A 175 1.43 -4.71 -9.73
C SER A 175 1.00 -5.82 -10.68
N THR A 176 -0.14 -5.62 -11.34
CA THR A 176 -0.73 -6.59 -12.27
C THR A 176 -0.81 -6.07 -13.71
N GLY A 177 -0.48 -4.79 -13.93
CA GLY A 177 -0.56 -4.17 -15.27
C GLY A 177 0.40 -4.82 -16.27
N SER A 178 1.65 -5.06 -15.86
CA SER A 178 2.65 -5.74 -16.69
C SER A 178 2.22 -7.17 -17.02
N VAL A 179 1.67 -7.90 -16.04
CA VAL A 179 1.15 -9.25 -16.21
C VAL A 179 0.00 -9.28 -17.22
N LEU A 180 -1.01 -8.42 -17.06
CA LEU A 180 -2.14 -8.33 -17.99
C LEU A 180 -1.66 -7.98 -19.40
N ASN A 181 -0.70 -7.07 -19.53
CA ASN A 181 -0.08 -6.73 -20.80
C ASN A 181 0.62 -7.94 -21.45
N SER A 182 1.34 -8.76 -20.69
CA SER A 182 1.99 -9.98 -21.20
C SER A 182 0.98 -11.02 -21.74
N PHE A 183 -0.25 -10.99 -21.22
CA PHE A 183 -1.36 -11.83 -21.69
C PHE A 183 -2.22 -11.15 -22.77
N CYS A 184 -1.89 -9.93 -23.20
CA CYS A 184 -2.70 -9.12 -24.11
C CYS A 184 -4.14 -8.89 -23.62
N VAL A 185 -4.34 -8.79 -22.31
CA VAL A 185 -5.66 -8.60 -21.68
C VAL A 185 -5.80 -7.17 -21.17
N ARG A 186 -6.97 -6.58 -21.40
CA ARG A 186 -7.41 -5.34 -20.76
C ARG A 186 -8.82 -5.53 -20.21
N ARG A 187 -9.04 -5.14 -18.96
CA ARG A 187 -10.31 -5.36 -18.25
C ARG A 187 -11.35 -4.35 -18.68
N ARG A 188 -12.63 -4.72 -18.65
CA ARG A 188 -13.77 -3.80 -18.68
C ARG A 188 -14.06 -3.24 -17.30
N VAL A 189 -14.87 -2.18 -17.22
CA VAL A 189 -15.21 -1.50 -15.96
C VAL A 189 -15.99 -2.39 -14.98
N ASP A 190 -16.75 -3.36 -15.51
CA ASP A 190 -17.56 -4.32 -14.76
C ASP A 190 -16.82 -5.63 -14.43
N GLU A 191 -15.56 -5.75 -14.85
CA GLU A 191 -14.70 -6.91 -14.60
C GLU A 191 -13.73 -6.62 -13.45
N ASN A 192 -13.54 -7.60 -12.58
CA ASN A 192 -12.55 -7.54 -11.50
C ASN A 192 -11.34 -8.42 -11.81
N ILE A 193 -10.20 -8.10 -11.19
CA ILE A 193 -8.93 -8.77 -11.49
C ILE A 193 -8.91 -10.28 -11.18
N TYR A 194 -9.76 -10.72 -10.25
CA TYR A 194 -9.85 -12.11 -9.81
C TYR A 194 -10.60 -13.00 -10.82
N GLN A 195 -11.25 -12.42 -11.83
CA GLN A 195 -11.84 -13.18 -12.94
C GLN A 195 -10.80 -13.64 -13.97
N SER A 196 -9.61 -13.03 -13.99
CA SER A 196 -8.49 -13.52 -14.78
C SER A 196 -7.78 -14.64 -14.03
N SER A 197 -8.08 -15.90 -14.35
CA SER A 197 -7.53 -17.06 -13.62
C SER A 197 -6.00 -17.05 -13.45
N PRO A 198 -5.18 -16.68 -14.46
CA PRO A 198 -3.73 -16.58 -14.28
C PRO A 198 -3.32 -15.53 -13.24
N VAL A 199 -4.01 -14.37 -13.23
CA VAL A 199 -3.73 -13.29 -12.27
C VAL A 199 -4.26 -13.64 -10.88
N ALA A 200 -5.46 -14.22 -10.80
CA ALA A 200 -6.04 -14.69 -9.55
C ALA A 200 -5.15 -15.74 -8.87
N SER A 201 -4.60 -16.69 -9.64
CA SER A 201 -3.62 -17.67 -9.13
C SER A 201 -2.35 -16.99 -8.61
N LEU A 202 -1.79 -16.03 -9.35
CA LEU A 202 -0.61 -15.29 -8.91
C LEU A 202 -0.89 -14.53 -7.60
N LEU A 203 -2.02 -13.82 -7.51
CA LEU A 203 -2.41 -13.09 -6.30
C LEU A 203 -2.62 -14.04 -5.12
N ALA A 204 -3.26 -15.19 -5.34
CA ALA A 204 -3.46 -16.20 -4.31
C ALA A 204 -2.13 -16.75 -3.77
N ASP A 205 -1.16 -17.03 -4.65
CA ASP A 205 0.18 -17.50 -4.24
C ASP A 205 0.94 -16.43 -3.43
N ILE A 206 0.88 -15.16 -3.87
CA ILE A 206 1.47 -14.02 -3.14
C ILE A 206 0.84 -13.89 -1.75
N VAL A 207 -0.50 -13.88 -1.67
CA VAL A 207 -1.22 -13.82 -0.38
C VAL A 207 -0.81 -14.96 0.52
N THR A 208 -0.81 -16.19 0.01
CA THR A 208 -0.49 -17.40 0.77
C THR A 208 0.92 -17.33 1.37
N VAL A 209 1.89 -16.81 0.62
CA VAL A 209 3.28 -16.73 1.09
C VAL A 209 3.49 -15.57 2.07
N PHE A 210 2.90 -14.40 1.84
CA PHE A 210 3.30 -13.18 2.55
C PHE A 210 2.32 -12.68 3.61
N ALA A 211 1.01 -12.97 3.50
CA ALA A 211 -0.01 -12.32 4.33
C ALA A 211 0.05 -12.66 5.82
N THR A 212 0.76 -13.73 6.22
CA THR A 212 0.97 -14.07 7.63
C THR A 212 1.93 -13.12 8.34
N ASP A 213 2.81 -12.48 7.57
CA ASP A 213 3.95 -11.70 8.09
C ASP A 213 3.87 -10.23 7.68
N TYR A 214 3.35 -9.95 6.48
CA TYR A 214 3.30 -8.61 5.88
C TYR A 214 1.88 -8.18 5.53
N ILE A 215 1.66 -6.87 5.50
CA ILE A 215 0.43 -6.29 4.97
C ILE A 215 0.56 -6.12 3.45
N LEU A 216 -0.42 -6.66 2.72
CA LEU A 216 -0.45 -6.59 1.26
C LEU A 216 -1.40 -5.48 0.82
N CYS A 217 -0.91 -4.56 -0.01
CA CYS A 217 -1.76 -3.55 -0.65
C CYS A 217 -2.29 -4.09 -1.98
N ALA A 218 -3.60 -3.96 -2.19
CA ALA A 218 -4.24 -4.44 -3.41
C ALA A 218 -3.77 -3.68 -4.66
N PRO A 219 -3.75 -4.34 -5.84
CA PRO A 219 -3.38 -3.72 -7.11
C PRO A 219 -4.36 -2.62 -7.54
N ALA A 220 -3.93 -1.79 -8.49
CA ALA A 220 -4.72 -0.67 -8.97
C ALA A 220 -5.95 -1.08 -9.81
N PHE A 221 -7.02 -0.31 -9.66
CA PHE A 221 -8.19 -0.34 -10.54
C PHE A 221 -8.13 0.84 -11.52
N GLU A 222 -8.17 0.56 -12.82
CA GLU A 222 -7.81 1.53 -13.87
C GLU A 222 -8.89 2.58 -14.18
N TYR A 223 -10.14 2.36 -13.73
CA TYR A 223 -11.27 3.24 -14.02
C TYR A 223 -11.56 4.22 -12.88
N TYR A 224 -11.77 5.49 -13.23
CA TYR A 224 -12.04 6.59 -12.29
C TYR A 224 -13.12 7.58 -12.78
N ALA A 225 -13.71 7.29 -13.95
CA ALA A 225 -14.75 8.09 -14.60
C ALA A 225 -15.57 7.20 -15.55
N GLY A 226 -16.72 7.71 -15.98
CA GLY A 226 -17.68 6.95 -16.81
C GLY A 226 -18.80 6.32 -15.99
N ILE A 227 -19.59 5.45 -16.60
CA ILE A 227 -20.68 4.73 -15.93
C ILE A 227 -20.10 3.43 -15.34
N GLY A 228 -20.46 3.09 -14.10
CA GLY A 228 -20.15 1.78 -13.50
C GLY A 228 -18.80 1.65 -12.80
N TRP A 229 -17.94 2.69 -12.82
CA TRP A 229 -16.58 2.58 -12.26
C TRP A 229 -16.56 2.50 -10.73
N GLU A 230 -17.51 3.14 -10.04
CA GLU A 230 -17.62 3.08 -8.59
C GLU A 230 -18.03 1.68 -8.14
N GLU A 231 -19.04 1.10 -8.80
CA GLU A 231 -19.52 -0.26 -8.54
C GLU A 231 -18.46 -1.31 -8.91
N GLY A 232 -17.73 -1.13 -10.01
CA GLY A 232 -16.61 -1.98 -10.40
C GLY A 232 -15.49 -1.96 -9.36
N LEU A 233 -15.09 -0.78 -8.90
CA LEU A 233 -14.09 -0.60 -7.85
C LEU A 233 -14.54 -1.23 -6.53
N LEU A 234 -15.78 -1.01 -6.10
CA LEU A 234 -16.32 -1.58 -4.88
C LEU A 234 -16.32 -3.12 -4.92
N LYS A 235 -16.77 -3.71 -6.03
CA LYS A 235 -16.73 -5.16 -6.23
C LYS A 235 -15.30 -5.70 -6.14
N GLU A 236 -14.34 -5.05 -6.79
CA GLU A 236 -12.94 -5.49 -6.71
C GLU A 236 -12.40 -5.39 -5.26
N ILE A 237 -12.72 -4.32 -4.52
CA ILE A 237 -12.31 -4.17 -3.11
C ILE A 237 -12.91 -5.27 -2.22
N GLU A 238 -14.15 -5.71 -2.48
CA GLU A 238 -14.75 -6.83 -1.75
C GLU A 238 -13.90 -8.11 -1.91
N PHE A 239 -13.43 -8.40 -3.12
CA PHE A 239 -12.51 -9.51 -3.36
C PHE A 239 -11.11 -9.27 -2.79
N ASP A 240 -10.59 -8.05 -2.87
CA ASP A 240 -9.31 -7.67 -2.25
C ASP A 240 -9.32 -8.02 -0.75
N LYS A 241 -10.36 -7.59 -0.03
CA LYS A 241 -10.54 -7.85 1.40
C LYS A 241 -10.69 -9.35 1.69
N MET A 242 -11.50 -10.05 0.89
CA MET A 242 -11.73 -11.49 1.06
C MET A 242 -10.44 -12.30 0.87
N ASN A 243 -9.53 -11.84 0.02
CA ASN A 243 -8.22 -12.45 -0.23
C ASN A 243 -7.11 -11.89 0.69
N GLY A 244 -7.44 -11.12 1.73
CA GLY A 244 -6.47 -10.69 2.74
C GLY A 244 -5.65 -9.43 2.39
N PHE A 245 -6.02 -8.70 1.34
CA PHE A 245 -5.43 -7.39 1.06
C PHE A 245 -6.00 -6.30 1.99
N VAL A 246 -5.18 -5.30 2.28
CA VAL A 246 -5.51 -4.13 3.08
C VAL A 246 -5.04 -2.87 2.38
N GLY A 247 -5.98 -1.95 2.12
CA GLY A 247 -5.72 -0.78 1.29
C GLY A 247 -5.62 -1.13 -0.19
N LYS A 248 -5.42 -0.11 -1.02
CA LYS A 248 -5.38 -0.27 -2.48
C LYS A 248 -4.59 0.86 -3.13
N THR A 249 -3.82 0.54 -4.16
CA THR A 249 -3.24 1.55 -5.03
C THR A 249 -4.34 2.20 -5.86
N VAL A 250 -4.37 3.53 -5.90
CA VAL A 250 -5.38 4.31 -6.65
C VAL A 250 -4.70 5.18 -7.72
N VAL A 251 -5.35 5.28 -8.86
CA VAL A 251 -4.86 6.04 -10.03
C VAL A 251 -5.45 7.44 -10.09
N HIS A 252 -6.47 7.75 -9.27
CA HIS A 252 -7.14 9.04 -9.30
C HIS A 252 -7.74 9.42 -7.93
N PRO A 253 -7.71 10.71 -7.53
CA PRO A 253 -8.23 11.16 -6.23
C PRO A 253 -9.70 10.80 -5.94
N LYS A 254 -10.54 10.71 -6.97
CA LYS A 254 -11.95 10.27 -6.84
C LYS A 254 -12.11 8.87 -6.24
N GLN A 255 -11.11 8.00 -6.37
CA GLN A 255 -11.16 6.65 -5.83
C GLN A 255 -10.91 6.64 -4.31
N ILE A 256 -10.34 7.70 -3.72
CA ILE A 256 -9.96 7.74 -2.31
C ILE A 256 -11.17 7.56 -1.39
N SER A 257 -12.26 8.29 -1.63
CA SER A 257 -13.48 8.16 -0.81
C SER A 257 -14.08 6.76 -0.90
N ILE A 258 -14.12 6.18 -2.11
CA ILE A 258 -14.65 4.84 -2.33
C ILE A 258 -13.83 3.80 -1.58
N VAL A 259 -12.49 3.87 -1.67
CA VAL A 259 -11.58 2.98 -0.93
C VAL A 259 -11.77 3.16 0.57
N ASN A 260 -11.75 4.39 1.08
CA ASN A 260 -11.89 4.65 2.51
C ASN A 260 -13.23 4.14 3.06
N ASP A 261 -14.32 4.37 2.34
CA ASP A 261 -15.65 3.89 2.74
C ASP A 261 -15.77 2.36 2.64
N ALA A 262 -15.12 1.71 1.67
CA ALA A 262 -15.11 0.25 1.55
C ALA A 262 -14.32 -0.45 2.68
N TYR A 263 -13.26 0.20 3.17
CA TYR A 263 -12.42 -0.31 4.26
C TYR A 263 -12.86 0.11 5.67
N LYS A 264 -13.84 1.02 5.83
CA LYS A 264 -14.48 1.25 7.13
C LYS A 264 -15.07 -0.04 7.68
N VAL A 265 -14.82 -0.28 8.96
CA VAL A 265 -15.24 -1.47 9.70
C VAL A 265 -16.72 -1.38 10.04
N SER A 266 -17.47 -2.48 9.94
CA SER A 266 -18.87 -2.50 10.39
C SER A 266 -18.93 -2.39 11.93
N SER A 267 -19.95 -1.74 12.49
CA SER A 267 -20.10 -1.70 13.97
C SER A 267 -20.14 -3.10 14.59
N ILE A 268 -20.76 -4.06 13.92
CA ILE A 268 -20.83 -5.46 14.35
C ILE A 268 -19.44 -6.11 14.38
N ASP A 269 -18.64 -5.96 13.33
CA ASP A 269 -17.27 -6.51 13.31
C ASP A 269 -16.38 -5.83 14.35
N TYR A 270 -16.59 -4.53 14.60
CA TYR A 270 -15.86 -3.80 15.63
C TYR A 270 -16.17 -4.33 17.03
N ASP A 271 -17.46 -4.49 17.36
CA ASP A 271 -17.89 -5.02 18.66
C ASP A 271 -17.42 -6.47 18.85
N ASP A 272 -17.47 -7.28 17.79
CA ASP A 272 -16.95 -8.65 17.80
C ASP A 272 -15.44 -8.69 18.00
N ALA A 273 -14.68 -7.83 17.32
CA ALA A 273 -13.25 -7.71 17.53
C ALA A 273 -12.91 -7.29 18.96
N GLN A 274 -13.64 -6.33 19.54
CA GLN A 274 -13.49 -5.96 20.94
C GLN A 274 -13.78 -7.13 21.88
N SER A 275 -14.84 -7.91 21.62
CA SER A 275 -15.16 -9.09 22.43
C SER A 275 -14.14 -10.21 22.29
N VAL A 276 -13.56 -10.40 21.10
CA VAL A 276 -12.51 -11.39 20.84
C VAL A 276 -11.21 -11.04 21.57
N LEU A 277 -10.88 -9.75 21.67
CA LEU A 277 -9.67 -9.25 22.32
C LEU A 277 -9.84 -9.02 23.84
N ASP A 278 -11.01 -9.32 24.41
CA ASP A 278 -11.22 -9.27 25.85
C ASP A 278 -10.51 -10.45 26.52
N ASP A 279 -9.43 -10.16 27.25
CA ASP A 279 -8.62 -11.14 27.99
C ASP A 279 -9.47 -12.02 28.92
N LYS A 280 -10.58 -11.51 29.45
CA LYS A 280 -11.48 -12.28 30.34
C LYS A 280 -12.22 -13.39 29.61
N LYS A 281 -12.28 -13.34 28.28
CA LYS A 281 -13.01 -14.28 27.42
C LYS A 281 -12.10 -15.20 26.63
N ILE A 282 -10.78 -15.17 26.81
CA ILE A 282 -9.79 -15.84 25.94
C ILE A 282 -10.01 -17.37 25.72
N TYR A 283 -10.74 -18.05 26.62
CA TYR A 283 -11.09 -19.47 26.53
C TYR A 283 -12.59 -19.75 26.29
N GLN A 284 -13.39 -18.72 26.02
CA GLN A 284 -14.84 -18.82 25.90
C GLN A 284 -15.28 -18.53 24.47
N VAL A 285 -15.98 -19.49 23.88
CA VAL A 285 -16.73 -19.25 22.66
C VAL A 285 -18.02 -18.55 23.05
N CYS A 286 -18.25 -17.37 22.49
CA CYS A 286 -19.45 -16.58 22.74
C CYS A 286 -20.15 -16.26 21.43
N ALA A 287 -21.46 -16.05 21.47
CA ALA A 287 -22.14 -15.45 20.34
C ALA A 287 -21.79 -13.95 20.25
N ASN A 288 -21.92 -13.37 19.05
CA ASN A 288 -21.86 -11.94 18.83
C ASN A 288 -23.09 -11.24 19.44
N VAL A 289 -23.07 -9.90 19.45
CA VAL A 289 -24.12 -9.06 20.08
C VAL A 289 -25.55 -9.41 19.63
N ASN A 290 -25.72 -9.93 18.42
CA ASN A 290 -27.02 -10.26 17.83
C ASN A 290 -27.33 -11.77 17.78
N ASP A 291 -26.51 -12.62 18.39
CA ASP A 291 -26.65 -14.08 18.38
C ASP A 291 -26.66 -14.73 16.96
N THR A 292 -25.99 -14.10 15.98
CA THR A 292 -25.92 -14.56 14.57
C THR A 292 -24.58 -15.16 14.15
N ARG A 293 -23.49 -14.86 14.88
CA ARG A 293 -22.12 -15.32 14.59
C ARG A 293 -21.41 -15.70 15.89
N ILE A 294 -20.46 -16.63 15.82
CA ILE A 294 -19.61 -17.00 16.95
C ILE A 294 -18.33 -16.17 17.00
N ASN A 295 -17.90 -15.86 18.21
CA ASN A 295 -16.62 -15.26 18.54
C ASN A 295 -15.79 -16.30 19.29
N GLU A 296 -14.71 -16.77 18.64
CA GLU A 296 -13.76 -17.73 19.20
C GLU A 296 -12.40 -17.05 19.36
N PRO A 297 -12.03 -16.59 20.58
CA PRO A 297 -10.86 -15.74 20.75
C PRO A 297 -9.56 -16.31 20.19
N LYS A 298 -9.31 -17.61 20.37
CA LYS A 298 -8.10 -18.27 19.83
C LYS A 298 -8.04 -18.33 18.30
N ILE A 299 -9.18 -18.39 17.63
CA ILE A 299 -9.25 -18.52 16.17
C ILE A 299 -9.30 -17.13 15.52
N HIS A 300 -10.08 -16.22 16.10
CA HIS A 300 -10.36 -14.91 15.54
C HIS A 300 -9.41 -13.80 16.02
N TYR A 301 -8.43 -14.10 16.88
CA TYR A 301 -7.52 -13.08 17.46
C TYR A 301 -6.88 -12.17 16.40
N SER A 302 -6.20 -12.77 15.41
CA SER A 302 -5.50 -12.03 14.36
C SER A 302 -6.44 -11.14 13.54
N TRP A 303 -7.62 -11.68 13.21
CA TRP A 303 -8.67 -10.92 12.54
C TRP A 303 -9.11 -9.73 13.39
N ALA A 304 -9.35 -9.93 14.68
CA ALA A 304 -9.80 -8.88 15.57
C ALA A 304 -8.75 -7.77 15.74
N VAL A 305 -7.46 -8.12 15.88
CA VAL A 305 -6.37 -7.14 15.91
C VAL A 305 -6.38 -6.27 14.65
N GLN A 306 -6.46 -6.89 13.47
CA GLN A 306 -6.56 -6.16 12.21
C GLN A 306 -7.79 -5.26 12.18
N VAL A 307 -8.97 -5.76 12.59
CA VAL A 307 -10.21 -4.98 12.64
C VAL A 307 -10.06 -3.73 13.51
N ILE A 308 -9.41 -3.82 14.68
CA ILE A 308 -9.17 -2.65 15.53
C ILE A 308 -8.26 -1.62 14.85
N PHE A 309 -7.19 -2.05 14.18
CA PHE A 309 -6.32 -1.12 13.45
C PHE A 309 -7.02 -0.48 12.25
N LEU A 310 -7.82 -1.24 11.50
CA LEU A 310 -8.63 -0.72 10.41
C LEU A 310 -9.67 0.29 10.92
N ALA A 311 -10.36 -0.02 12.02
CA ALA A 311 -11.31 0.89 12.64
C ALA A 311 -10.64 2.20 13.11
N LYS A 312 -9.42 2.14 13.61
CA LYS A 312 -8.64 3.32 14.01
C LYS A 312 -8.27 4.21 12.81
N TYR A 313 -7.95 3.61 11.66
CA TYR A 313 -7.51 4.36 10.48
C TYR A 313 -8.66 4.81 9.57
N PHE A 314 -9.56 3.90 9.20
CA PHE A 314 -10.67 4.18 8.28
C PHE A 314 -11.95 4.64 9.00
N GLY A 315 -12.12 4.27 10.28
CA GLY A 315 -13.32 4.51 11.06
C GLY A 315 -14.30 3.33 11.06
N VAL A 316 -15.39 3.49 11.80
CA VAL A 316 -16.47 2.50 11.94
C VAL A 316 -17.74 3.03 11.25
N LYS A 317 -18.38 2.19 10.44
CA LYS A 317 -19.71 2.45 9.87
C LYS A 317 -20.75 2.34 10.96
N LYS A 318 -21.48 3.43 11.20
CA LYS A 318 -22.69 3.43 12.01
C LYS A 318 -23.86 3.11 11.08
N TYR A 319 -24.61 2.06 11.42
CA TYR A 319 -25.86 1.69 10.76
C TYR A 319 -27.04 2.31 11.50
#